data_AF-A0A089PEZ0-F1
#
_entry.id   AF-A0A089PEZ0-F1
#
_cell.length_a   1.000
_cell.length_b   1.000
_cell.length_c   1.000
_cell.angle_alpha   90.00
_cell.angle_beta   90.00
_cell.angle_gamma   90.00
#
_symmetry.space_group_name_H-M   'P 1'
#
loop_
_entity.id
_entity.type
_entity.pdbx_description
1 polymer ?
#
loop_
_entity_poly.entity_id
_entity_poly.type
_entity_poly.pdbx_seq_one_letter_code
_entity_poly.pdbx_strand_id
1 'polypeptide(L)' 'MHLRILCNNKGKRLVAVDPVGAREGNWVFTATGTAARWGCPDPNVQTDLTIGGIIDHWSPDD' A
#
# COMPACT_ATOMS: atom_id res chain seq x y z
N MET A 1 11.82 4.66 4.31
CA MET A 1 10.77 4.46 3.28
C MET A 1 11.17 3.28 2.44
N HIS A 2 10.36 2.22 2.45
CA HIS A 2 10.59 1.04 1.63
C HIS A 2 9.61 1.04 0.46
N LEU A 3 10.04 0.50 -0.68
CA LEU A 3 9.14 0.20 -1.79
C LEU A 3 8.71 -1.26 -1.70
N ARG A 4 7.43 -1.52 -1.91
CA ARG A 4 6.85 -2.86 -1.94
C ARG A 4 6.15 -3.10 -3.25
N ILE A 5 6.30 -4.31 -3.78
CA ILE A 5 5.45 -4.79 -4.86
C ILE A 5 4.14 -5.24 -4.22
N LEU A 6 3.02 -4.67 -4.65
CA LEU A 6 1.69 -5.10 -4.30
C LEU A 6 1.08 -5.89 -5.46
N CYS A 7 0.25 -6.87 -5.14
CA CYS A 7 -0.55 -7.61 -6.10
C CYS A 7 -2.01 -7.46 -5.72
N ASN A 8 -2.87 -7.07 -6.66
CA ASN A 8 -4.31 -7.09 -6.42
C ASN A 8 -4.88 -8.51 -6.65
N ASN A 9 -6.16 -8.70 -6.30
CA ASN A 9 -6.87 -9.97 -6.48
C ASN A 9 -6.97 -10.46 -7.94
N LYS A 10 -6.69 -9.60 -8.94
CA LYS A 10 -6.65 -9.94 -10.37
C LYS A 10 -5.23 -10.22 -10.86
N GLY A 11 -4.24 -10.29 -9.99
CA GLY A 11 -2.84 -10.53 -10.36
C GLY A 11 -2.10 -9.29 -10.90
N LYS A 12 -2.73 -8.11 -10.93
CA LYS A 12 -2.07 -6.87 -11.36
C LYS A 12 -1.07 -6.44 -10.30
N ARG A 13 0.16 -6.16 -10.75
CA ARG A 13 1.24 -5.68 -9.89
C ARG A 13 1.36 -4.16 -9.93
N LEU A 14 1.62 -3.58 -8.76
CA LEU A 14 1.83 -2.16 -8.53
C LEU A 14 3.01 -1.99 -7.57
N VAL A 15 3.60 -0.79 -7.50
CA VAL A 15 4.64 -0.46 -6.52
C VAL A 15 4.11 0.63 -5.61
N ALA A 16 4.21 0.42 -4.30
CA ALA A 16 3.75 1.37 -3.29
C ALA A 16 4.88 1.72 -2.31
N VAL A 17 4.81 2.93 -1.76
CA VAL A 17 5.57 3.30 -0.57
C VAL A 17 4.97 2.58 0.65
N ASP A 18 5.84 2.00 1.47
CA ASP A 18 5.47 1.31 2.71
C ASP A 18 6.04 2.07 3.92
N PRO A 19 5.18 2.85 4.61
CA PRO A 19 5.53 3.46 5.88
C PRO A 19 5.10 2.64 7.11
N VAL A 20 4.34 1.55 6.91
CA VAL A 20 3.70 0.79 8.00
C VAL A 20 4.45 -0.49 8.35
N GLY A 21 5.39 -0.93 7.52
CA GLY A 21 6.16 -2.15 7.74
C GLY A 21 5.43 -3.41 7.31
N ALA A 22 4.69 -3.35 6.20
CA ALA A 22 4.02 -4.51 5.63
C ALA A 22 5.03 -5.61 5.25
N ARG A 23 4.62 -6.87 5.45
CA ARG A 23 5.38 -8.07 5.05
C ARG A 23 4.66 -8.81 3.93
N GLU A 24 5.39 -9.69 3.26
CA GLU A 24 4.82 -10.60 2.27
C GLU A 24 3.65 -11.40 2.88
N GLY A 25 2.56 -11.53 2.12
CA GLY A 25 1.33 -12.17 2.56
C GLY A 25 0.35 -11.28 3.33
N ASN A 26 0.71 -10.05 3.72
CA ASN A 26 -0.26 -9.12 4.28
C ASN A 26 -1.25 -8.61 3.21
N TRP A 27 -2.52 -8.56 3.59
CA TRP A 27 -3.50 -7.72 2.92
C TRP A 27 -3.34 -6.28 3.42
N VAL A 28 -3.41 -5.33 2.50
CA VAL A 28 -3.24 -3.90 2.80
C VAL A 28 -4.28 -3.09 2.05
N PHE A 29 -4.61 -1.90 2.57
CA PHE A 29 -5.29 -0.88 1.79
C PHE A 29 -4.32 0.25 1.43
N THR A 30 -4.58 0.91 0.31
CA THR A 30 -3.68 1.95 -0.24
C THR A 30 -4.42 3.25 -0.50
N ALA A 31 -3.75 4.37 -0.27
CA ALA A 31 -4.14 5.67 -0.82
C ALA A 31 -3.47 5.87 -2.19
N THR A 32 -4.21 6.40 -3.16
CA THR A 32 -3.72 6.59 -4.55
C THR A 32 -3.76 8.06 -4.98
N GLY A 33 -3.02 8.40 -6.04
CA GLY A 33 -2.98 9.74 -6.63
C GLY A 33 -2.46 10.80 -5.65
N THR A 34 -3.00 12.01 -5.71
CA THR A 34 -2.61 13.11 -4.79
C THR A 34 -2.75 12.75 -3.32
N ALA A 35 -3.73 11.92 -2.95
CA ALA A 35 -3.95 11.47 -1.57
C ALA A 35 -2.80 10.57 -1.07
N ALA A 36 -2.10 9.86 -1.95
CA ALA A 36 -0.98 8.99 -1.57
C ALA A 36 0.16 9.77 -0.90
N ARG A 37 0.39 11.03 -1.31
CA ARG A 37 1.37 11.91 -0.65
C ARG A 37 1.01 12.15 0.81
N TRP A 38 -0.27 12.34 1.11
CA TRP A 38 -0.75 12.53 2.48
C TRP A 38 -0.77 11.24 3.32
N GLY A 39 -0.81 10.07 2.67
CA GLY A 39 -0.59 8.79 3.34
C GLY A 39 0.90 8.48 3.59
N CYS A 40 1.81 9.24 2.98
CA CYS A 40 3.26 9.12 3.21
C CYS A 40 3.65 9.94 4.46
N PRO A 41 4.65 9.52 5.25
CA PRO A 41 5.15 10.30 6.39
C PRO A 41 5.66 11.70 6.02
N ASP A 42 6.12 11.89 4.78
CA ASP A 42 6.48 13.20 4.22
C ASP A 42 5.63 13.48 2.97
N PRO A 43 4.72 14.49 3.01
CA PRO A 43 3.84 14.82 1.89
C PRO A 43 4.55 15.48 0.70
N ASN A 44 5.83 15.82 0.82
CA ASN A 44 6.66 16.28 -0.30
C ASN A 44 7.18 15.12 -1.15
N VAL A 45 7.10 13.88 -0.66
CA VAL A 45 7.48 12.70 -1.43
C VAL A 45 6.56 12.55 -2.64
N GLN A 46 7.18 12.44 -3.82
CA GLN A 46 6.48 12.22 -5.07
C GLN A 46 6.07 10.76 -5.20
N THR A 47 4.93 10.43 -4.58
CA THR A 47 4.28 9.12 -4.69
C THR A 47 2.83 9.28 -5.11
N ASP A 48 2.36 8.34 -5.93
CA ASP A 48 0.96 8.19 -6.32
C ASP A 48 0.33 6.92 -5.73
N LEU A 49 1.08 6.16 -4.91
CA LEU A 49 0.59 4.98 -4.20
C LEU A 49 1.32 4.75 -2.88
N THR A 50 0.58 4.76 -1.78
CA THR A 50 1.12 4.54 -0.43
C THR A 50 0.26 3.54 0.34
N ILE A 51 0.90 2.60 1.03
CA ILE A 51 0.22 1.69 1.96
C ILE A 51 -0.30 2.51 3.15
N GLY A 52 -1.62 2.50 3.36
CA GLY A 52 -2.27 3.19 4.46
C GLY A 52 -2.38 2.35 5.74
N GLY A 53 -2.37 1.02 5.60
CA GLY A 53 -2.44 0.11 6.74
C GLY A 53 -2.55 -1.35 6.31
N ILE A 54 -2.32 -2.23 7.29
CA ILE A 54 -2.49 -3.68 7.16
C ILE A 54 -3.93 -4.02 7.53
N ILE A 55 -4.57 -4.88 6.75
CA ILE A 55 -5.90 -5.40 7.03
C ILE A 55 -5.74 -6.70 7.80
N ASP A 56 -6.30 -6.76 9.01
CA ASP A 56 -6.13 -7.91 9.90
C ASP A 56 -7.00 -9.11 9.46
N HIS A 57 -8.30 -9.05 9.75
CA HIS A 57 -9.24 -10.16 9.52
C HIS A 57 -9.84 -10.13 8.10
N TRP A 58 -8.98 -10.21 7.08
CA TRP A 58 -9.40 -10.22 5.68
C TRP A 58 -9.33 -11.62 5.07
N SER A 59 -10.50 -12.12 4.68
CA SER A 59 -10.64 -13.33 3.88
C SER A 59 -11.17 -12.95 2.49
N PRO A 60 -10.32 -12.93 1.45
CA PRO A 60 -10.73 -12.52 0.10
C PRO A 60 -11.67 -13.53 -0.58
N ASP A 61 -11.71 -14.77 -0.09
CA ASP A 61 -12.44 -15.91 -0.65
C ASP A 61 -13.63 -16.35 0.23
N ASP A 62 -13.90 -15.66 1.35
CA ASP A 62 -15.10 -15.87 2.18
C ASP A 62 -16.34 -15.21 1.56
#